data_AF-A0A944IZQ3-F1
#
_entry.id   AF-A0A944IZQ3-F1
#
_cell.length_a   1.000
_cell.length_b   1.000
_cell.length_c   1.000
_cell.angle_alpha   90.00
_cell.angle_beta   90.00
_cell.angle_gamma   90.00
#
_symmetry.space_group_name_H-M   'P 1'
#
loop_
_entity.id
_entity.type
_entity.pdbx_description
1 polymer ?
#
loop_
_entity_poly.entity_id
_entity_poly.type
_entity_poly.pdbx_seq_one_letter_code
_entity_poly.pdbx_strand_id
1 'polypeptide(L)' 'MCRQSATVCLVKSPTRQHRSTGPLAERLATLADPRCRRGKRHPFVAVLLIACSAVVTGARSFVAIDEWAAD' A
#
# COMPACT_ATOMS: atom_id res chain seq x y z
N MET A 1 -13.38 10.20 -25.90
CA MET A 1 -12.18 10.74 -25.23
C MET A 1 -12.29 10.49 -23.74
N CYS A 2 -11.52 9.53 -23.22
CA CYS A 2 -11.58 9.06 -21.84
C CYS A 2 -10.91 10.05 -20.87
N ARG A 3 -11.64 10.50 -19.85
CA ARG A 3 -11.11 11.04 -18.59
C ARG A 3 -12.08 10.75 -17.45
N GLN A 4 -12.21 9.48 -17.06
CA GLN A 4 -12.80 9.12 -15.77
C GLN A 4 -11.66 8.80 -14.81
N SER A 5 -11.44 9.72 -13.87
CA SER A 5 -10.44 9.69 -12.82
C SER A 5 -10.62 8.45 -11.94
N ALA A 6 -9.63 7.57 -11.97
CA ALA A 6 -9.55 6.32 -11.20
C ALA A 6 -9.18 6.56 -9.72
N THR A 7 -9.85 7.51 -9.03
CA THR A 7 -9.39 7.92 -7.70
C THR A 7 -10.09 7.23 -6.54
N VAL A 8 -11.36 6.81 -6.59
CA VAL A 8 -11.99 6.27 -5.37
C VAL A 8 -13.09 5.26 -5.67
N CYS A 9 -12.75 3.97 -5.66
CA CYS A 9 -13.66 2.86 -5.38
C CYS A 9 -12.89 1.71 -4.71
N LEU A 10 -12.18 2.00 -3.61
CA LEU A 10 -11.51 1.00 -2.77
C LEU A 10 -12.45 0.34 -1.74
N VAL A 11 -13.77 0.45 -1.91
CA VAL A 11 -14.76 -0.08 -0.95
C VAL A 11 -15.31 -1.44 -1.37
N LYS A 12 -14.49 -2.33 -1.94
CA LYS A 12 -14.90 -3.74 -2.04
C LYS A 12 -14.50 -4.42 -0.75
N SER A 13 -15.46 -4.59 0.16
CA SER A 13 -15.32 -5.24 1.45
C SER A 13 -14.47 -6.50 1.33
N PRO A 14 -13.45 -6.71 2.19
CA PRO A 14 -12.59 -7.88 2.10
C PRO A 14 -13.46 -9.14 2.33
N THR A 15 -13.66 -9.92 1.28
CA THR A 15 -14.33 -11.22 1.38
C THR A 15 -13.47 -12.17 2.21
N ARG A 16 -14.08 -13.22 2.78
CA ARG A 16 -13.49 -14.27 3.63
C ARG A 16 -12.30 -15.05 3.01
N GLN A 17 -11.82 -14.66 1.83
CA GLN A 17 -10.76 -15.29 1.03
C GLN A 17 -9.33 -15.04 1.57
N HIS A 18 -9.13 -14.15 2.56
CA HIS A 18 -7.82 -13.94 3.21
C HIS A 18 -7.29 -15.11 4.04
N ARG A 19 -8.03 -16.22 4.19
CA ARG A 19 -7.55 -17.37 4.97
C ARG A 19 -6.50 -18.22 4.26
N SER A 20 -6.35 -18.08 2.94
CA SER A 20 -5.33 -18.78 2.13
C SER A 20 -4.50 -17.78 1.33
N THR A 21 -3.92 -16.82 2.04
CA THR A 21 -3.24 -15.67 1.42
C THR A 21 -1.81 -16.06 1.05
N GLY A 22 -1.45 -15.98 -0.24
CA GLY A 22 -0.07 -16.06 -0.70
C GLY A 22 0.81 -14.93 -0.14
N PRO A 23 2.10 -14.87 -0.51
CA PRO A 23 3.04 -13.86 0.02
C PRO A 23 2.46 -12.44 -0.02
N LEU A 24 2.58 -11.70 1.10
CA LEU A 24 2.01 -10.35 1.24
C LEU A 24 2.45 -9.42 0.10
N ALA A 25 3.72 -9.50 -0.31
CA ALA A 25 4.28 -8.72 -1.40
C ALA A 25 3.54 -8.92 -2.73
N GLU A 26 3.19 -10.16 -3.08
CA GLU A 26 2.46 -10.48 -4.32
C GLU A 26 1.08 -9.83 -4.33
N ARG A 27 0.41 -9.84 -3.18
CA ARG A 27 -0.89 -9.20 -3.06
C ARG A 27 -0.82 -7.69 -3.14
N LEU A 28 0.15 -7.08 -2.46
CA LEU A 28 0.35 -5.64 -2.55
C LEU A 28 0.70 -5.21 -3.99
N ALA A 29 1.37 -6.07 -4.76
CA ALA A 29 1.66 -5.83 -6.17
C ALA A 29 0.40 -5.77 -7.06
N THR A 30 -0.72 -6.36 -6.64
CA THR A 30 -2.00 -6.28 -7.38
C THR A 30 -2.71 -4.93 -7.21
N LEU A 31 -2.29 -4.12 -6.25
CA LEU A 31 -2.87 -2.79 -6.02
C LEU A 31 -2.39 -1.80 -7.07
N ALA A 32 -3.32 -1.01 -7.61
CA ALA A 32 -2.99 0.07 -8.53
C ALA A 32 -2.19 1.16 -7.79
N ASP A 33 -0.99 1.49 -8.30
CA ASP A 33 -0.16 2.57 -7.77
C ASP A 33 -0.76 3.93 -8.16
N PRO A 34 -1.30 4.72 -7.20
CA PRO A 34 -1.92 6.01 -7.50
C PRO A 34 -0.87 7.09 -7.85
N ARG A 35 0.43 6.81 -7.66
CA ARG A 35 1.50 7.78 -7.89
C ARG A 35 1.69 7.97 -9.39
N CYS A 36 1.66 9.24 -9.81
CA CYS A 36 1.96 9.62 -11.19
C CYS A 36 3.36 9.14 -11.61
N ARG A 37 3.56 8.83 -12.90
CA ARG A 37 4.86 8.34 -13.44
C ARG A 37 6.07 9.19 -13.02
N ARG A 38 5.88 10.50 -12.89
CA ARG A 38 6.94 11.46 -12.53
C ARG A 38 7.31 11.48 -11.03
N GLY A 39 6.55 10.78 -10.18
CA GLY A 39 6.72 10.75 -8.72
C GLY A 39 7.27 9.44 -8.15
N LYS A 40 7.82 8.55 -8.98
CA LYS A 40 8.27 7.22 -8.53
C LYS A 40 9.76 7.21 -8.18
N ARG A 41 10.08 7.43 -6.90
CA ARG A 41 11.43 7.21 -6.34
C ARG A 41 11.62 5.78 -5.80
N HIS A 42 10.58 5.24 -5.18
CA HIS A 42 10.61 3.91 -4.55
C HIS A 42 9.53 2.99 -5.12
N PRO A 43 9.79 1.68 -5.29
CA PRO A 43 8.79 0.70 -5.68
C PRO A 43 7.56 0.76 -4.77
N PHE A 44 6.36 0.66 -5.34
CA PHE A 44 5.12 0.83 -4.58
C PHE A 44 4.98 -0.23 -3.49
N VAL A 45 5.28 -1.48 -3.82
CA VAL A 45 5.24 -2.62 -2.90
C VAL A 45 6.20 -2.41 -1.72
N ALA A 46 7.39 -1.86 -1.96
CA ALA A 46 8.36 -1.59 -0.90
C ALA A 46 7.82 -0.57 0.10
N VAL A 47 7.24 0.54 -0.39
CA VAL A 47 6.63 1.58 0.46
C VAL A 47 5.48 1.00 1.29
N LEU A 48 4.63 0.17 0.68
CA LEU A 48 3.52 -0.47 1.38
C LEU A 48 3.99 -1.45 2.44
N LEU A 49 5.03 -2.25 2.16
CA LEU A 49 5.59 -3.19 3.14
C LEU A 49 6.18 -2.47 4.35
N ILE A 50 6.93 -1.38 4.15
CA ILE A 50 7.46 -0.54 5.23
C ILE A 50 6.30 -0.02 6.10
N ALA A 51 5.28 0.58 5.47
CA ALA A 51 4.13 1.11 6.19
C ALA A 51 3.37 0.01 6.95
N CYS A 52 3.17 -1.17 6.36
CA CYS A 52 2.53 -2.29 7.03
C CYS A 52 3.33 -2.77 8.25
N SER A 53 4.65 -2.92 8.11
CA SER A 53 5.52 -3.32 9.23
C SER A 53 5.48 -2.30 10.37
N ALA A 54 5.61 -1.01 10.06
CA ALA A 54 5.52 0.06 11.04
C ALA A 54 4.14 0.12 11.75
N VAL A 55 3.05 -0.10 11.02
CA VAL A 55 1.70 -0.10 11.62
C VAL A 55 1.51 -1.30 12.55
N VAL A 56 2.02 -2.46 12.19
CA VAL A 56 1.95 -3.67 13.04
C VAL A 56 2.77 -3.49 14.32
N THR A 57 3.87 -2.72 14.28
CA THR A 57 4.64 -2.36 15.48
C THR A 57 4.02 -1.21 16.29
N GLY A 58 2.92 -0.60 15.81
CA GLY A 58 2.13 0.37 16.55
C GLY A 58 2.24 1.82 16.06
N ALA A 59 2.91 2.08 14.93
CA ALA A 59 2.95 3.41 14.33
C ALA A 59 1.54 3.90 13.96
N ARG A 60 1.19 5.10 14.42
CA ARG A 60 -0.13 5.73 14.21
C ARG A 60 -0.07 7.06 13.45
N SER A 61 1.11 7.45 12.99
CA SER A 61 1.33 8.69 12.25
C SER A 61 2.36 8.46 11.16
N PHE A 62 2.36 9.32 10.13
CA PHE A 62 3.37 9.25 9.07
C PHE A 62 4.78 9.50 9.61
N VAL A 63 4.92 10.37 10.62
CA VAL A 63 6.20 10.64 11.29
C VAL A 63 6.71 9.37 11.97
N ALA A 64 5.86 8.66 12.72
CA ALA A 64 6.26 7.43 13.39
C ALA A 64 6.66 6.30 12.42
N ILE A 65 6.06 6.29 11.22
CA ILE A 65 6.45 5.35 10.16
C ILE A 65 7.82 5.70 9.59
N ASP A 66 8.10 6.99 9.40
CA ASP A 66 9.40 7.47 8.94
C ASP A 66 10.50 7.16 9.96
N GLU A 67 10.25 7.43 11.24
CA GLU A 67 11.14 7.07 12.34
C GLU A 67 11.40 5.56 12.39
N TRP A 68 10.36 4.73 12.27
CA TRP A 68 10.51 3.27 12.21
C TRP A 68 11.33 2.80 10.99
N ALA A 69 11.24 3.50 9.85
CA ALA A 69 11.99 3.15 8.65
C ALA A 69 13.44 3.62 8.69
N ALA A 70 13.76 4.57 9.56
CA ALA A 70 15.11 5.09 9.79
C ALA A 70 15.89 4.30 10.84
N ASP A 71 15.18 3.62 11.76
CA ASP A 71 15.73 2.65 12.72
C ASP A 71 16.16 1.35 12.01
#